data_AF-A0A9D6DTY8-F1
#
_entry.id   AF-A0A9D6DTY8-F1
#
_cell.length_a   1.000
_cell.length_b   1.000
_cell.length_c   1.000
_cell.angle_alpha   90.00
_cell.angle_beta   90.00
_cell.angle_gamma   90.00
#
_symmetry.space_group_name_H-M   'P 1'
#
loop_
_entity.id
_entity.type
_entity.pdbx_description
1 polymer ?
#
loop_
_entity_poly.entity_id
_entity_poly.type
_entity_poly.pdbx_seq_one_letter_code
_entity_poly.pdbx_strand_id
1 'polypeptide(L)'
;MNSKKTEPFRVVINTSTDPNVPLIELVRGNRKAKLPPIAIKNVRLDTDRYLLVVNDGERVVAFKSKRHKKGLDKETKLFKVLVLLFDFRLEKKGEKILHSKNLNPDYTSLKNIAGNSGSPTQEAAYRNIKRLNGYFEENGLSIWIEKHGNDCRLVVKKS
;
A
#
# COMPACT_ATOMS: atom_id res chain seq x y z
N MET A 1 44.71 26.28 13.01
CA MET A 1 43.51 25.43 12.75
C MET A 1 42.32 26.12 13.42
N ASN A 2 41.39 26.68 12.65
CA ASN A 2 40.19 27.34 13.19
C ASN A 2 38.99 26.39 13.10
N SER A 3 38.47 25.95 14.25
CA SER A 3 37.19 25.25 14.34
C SER A 3 36.05 26.24 14.10
N LYS A 4 35.34 26.11 12.97
CA LYS A 4 34.09 26.85 12.74
C LYS A 4 33.07 26.44 13.81
N LYS A 5 32.67 27.38 14.66
CA LYS A 5 31.52 27.23 15.57
C LYS A 5 30.26 27.09 14.72
N THR A 6 29.56 25.97 14.87
CA THR A 6 28.26 25.76 14.25
C THR A 6 27.21 26.53 15.05
N GLU A 7 26.56 27.52 14.43
CA GLU A 7 25.44 28.21 15.07
C GLU A 7 24.22 27.28 15.15
N PRO A 8 23.42 27.36 16.23
CA PRO A 8 22.21 26.57 16.36
C PRO A 8 21.19 27.02 15.31
N PHE A 9 20.74 26.10 14.47
CA PHE A 9 19.65 26.34 13.53
C PHE A 9 18.30 26.25 14.26
N ARG A 10 17.47 27.27 14.07
CA ARG A 10 16.10 27.33 14.60
C ARG A 10 15.21 26.41 13.77
N VAL A 11 14.68 25.36 14.38
CA VAL A 11 13.62 24.54 13.78
C VAL A 11 12.29 25.20 14.08
N VAL A 12 11.64 25.75 13.06
CA VAL A 12 10.27 26.27 13.18
C VAL A 12 9.31 25.10 12.98
N ILE A 13 8.71 24.63 14.07
CA ILE A 13 7.65 23.62 14.03
C ILE A 13 6.33 24.38 13.87
N ASN A 14 5.66 24.23 12.72
CA ASN A 14 4.26 24.62 12.61
C ASN A 14 3.43 23.64 13.44
N THR A 15 3.24 23.96 14.73
CA THR A 15 2.32 23.23 15.59
C THR A 15 0.90 23.57 15.16
N SER A 16 0.14 22.53 14.79
CA SER A 16 -1.31 22.55 14.78
C SER A 16 -1.85 23.25 16.05
N THR A 17 -2.95 23.97 15.92
CA THR A 17 -3.53 24.95 16.87
C THR A 17 -3.99 24.44 18.25
N ASP A 18 -3.56 23.25 18.69
CA ASP A 18 -3.93 22.72 20.01
C ASP A 18 -2.69 22.65 20.93
N PRO A 19 -2.57 23.54 21.93
CA PRO A 19 -1.42 23.61 22.84
C PRO A 19 -1.37 22.47 23.87
N ASN A 20 -2.37 21.57 23.91
CA ASN A 20 -2.45 20.50 24.91
C ASN A 20 -1.80 19.18 24.46
N VAL A 21 -1.30 19.09 23.23
CA VAL A 21 -0.66 17.86 22.74
C VAL A 21 0.80 17.83 23.20
N PRO A 22 1.23 16.86 24.02
CA PRO A 22 2.62 16.76 24.46
C PRO A 22 3.56 16.57 23.26
N LEU A 23 4.65 17.34 23.20
CA LEU A 23 5.69 17.25 22.16
C LEU A 23 6.24 15.83 21.94
N ILE A 24 6.16 14.97 22.95
CA ILE A 24 6.57 13.57 22.87
C ILE A 24 5.64 12.72 21.99
N GLU A 25 4.35 13.07 21.89
CA GLU A 25 3.40 12.41 20.97
C GLU A 25 3.67 12.81 19.51
N LEU A 26 4.15 14.04 19.27
CA LEU A 26 4.61 14.50 17.95
C LEU A 26 5.89 13.79 17.48
N VAL A 27 6.75 13.35 18.42
CA VAL A 27 8.05 12.71 18.11
C VAL A 27 8.02 11.18 18.16
N ARG A 28 7.10 10.56 18.93
CA ARG A 28 7.02 9.09 19.10
C ARG A 28 5.71 8.44 18.62
N GLY A 29 4.73 9.20 18.14
CA GLY A 29 3.34 8.73 18.05
C GLY A 29 2.63 8.83 16.70
N ASN A 30 3.30 9.17 15.58
CA ASN A 30 2.65 9.13 14.26
C ASN A 30 2.46 7.67 13.77
N ARG A 31 1.56 6.91 14.42
CA ARG A 31 0.70 5.99 13.67
C ARG A 31 0.01 6.90 12.65
N LYS A 32 0.48 6.87 11.41
CA LYS A 32 -0.05 7.73 10.33
C LYS A 32 -1.57 7.70 10.43
N ALA A 33 -2.20 8.84 10.72
CA ALA A 33 -3.65 8.92 10.71
C ALA A 33 -4.14 8.37 9.36
N LYS A 34 -5.19 7.53 9.38
CA LYS A 34 -5.76 6.96 8.16
C LYS A 34 -6.06 8.10 7.20
N LEU A 35 -5.63 7.96 5.94
CA LEU A 35 -5.91 8.97 4.93
C LEU A 35 -7.42 9.00 4.65
N PRO A 36 -7.99 10.19 4.37
CA PRO A 36 -9.41 10.30 4.05
C PRO A 36 -9.73 9.46 2.80
N PRO A 37 -10.92 8.84 2.72
CA PRO A 37 -11.32 8.05 1.56
C PRO A 37 -11.17 8.82 0.24
N ILE A 38 -10.71 8.13 -0.80
CA ILE A 38 -10.62 8.67 -2.18
C ILE A 38 -11.52 7.87 -3.11
N ALA A 39 -12.28 8.59 -3.93
CA ALA A 39 -13.09 8.03 -5.01
C ALA A 39 -12.18 7.49 -6.13
N ILE A 40 -12.16 6.18 -6.35
CA ILE A 40 -11.26 5.56 -7.35
C ILE A 40 -11.92 5.64 -8.73
N LYS A 41 -11.32 6.37 -9.66
CA LYS A 41 -11.67 6.38 -11.08
C LYS A 41 -10.76 5.43 -11.86
N ASN A 42 -9.45 5.57 -11.63
CA ASN A 42 -8.40 4.78 -12.26
C ASN A 42 -7.42 4.24 -11.22
N VAL A 43 -6.89 3.05 -11.46
CA VAL A 43 -5.85 2.44 -10.64
C VAL A 43 -4.86 1.71 -11.54
N ARG A 44 -3.57 1.86 -11.28
CA ARG A 44 -2.49 1.17 -12.01
C ARG A 44 -1.34 0.82 -11.08
N LEU A 45 -0.56 -0.18 -11.46
CA LEU A 45 0.72 -0.46 -10.84
C LEU A 45 1.85 0.20 -11.64
N ASP A 46 2.83 0.72 -10.91
CA ASP A 46 4.11 1.14 -11.43
C ASP A 46 5.15 0.15 -10.91
N THR A 47 5.49 -0.84 -11.73
CA THR A 47 6.38 -1.95 -11.36
C THR A 47 7.82 -1.52 -11.20
N ASP A 48 8.26 -0.49 -11.93
CA ASP A 48 9.63 0.02 -11.87
C ASP A 48 9.90 0.74 -10.54
N ARG A 49 8.86 1.39 -10.00
CA ARG A 49 8.95 2.13 -8.73
C ARG A 49 8.28 1.43 -7.55
N TYR A 50 7.69 0.26 -7.77
CA TYR A 50 6.93 -0.52 -6.78
C TYR A 50 5.78 0.27 -6.14
N LEU A 51 4.97 0.93 -6.96
CA LEU A 51 3.88 1.82 -6.52
C LEU A 51 2.51 1.32 -6.99
N LEU A 52 1.50 1.57 -6.16
CA LEU A 52 0.10 1.61 -6.59
C LEU A 52 -0.29 3.07 -6.79
N VAL A 53 -0.70 3.41 -8.01
CA VAL A 53 -1.08 4.77 -8.41
C VAL A 53 -2.58 4.82 -8.65
N VAL A 54 -3.26 5.72 -7.95
CA VAL A 54 -4.70 5.94 -8.01
C VAL A 54 -4.96 7.33 -8.59
N ASN A 55 -5.95 7.43 -9.50
CA ASN A 55 -6.36 8.65 -10.19
C ASN A 55 -5.16 9.46 -10.71
N ASP A 56 -4.30 8.79 -11.48
CA ASP A 56 -3.16 9.42 -12.17
C ASP A 56 -2.16 10.14 -11.25
N GLY A 57 -2.12 9.78 -9.96
CA GLY A 57 -1.16 10.30 -8.99
C GLY A 57 -1.80 11.04 -7.82
N GLU A 58 -3.12 11.22 -7.80
CA GLU A 58 -3.84 11.80 -6.66
C GLU A 58 -3.57 11.02 -5.36
N ARG A 59 -3.40 9.70 -5.47
CA ARG A 59 -2.87 8.88 -4.38
C ARG A 59 -1.85 7.87 -4.87
N VAL A 60 -0.73 7.81 -4.15
CA VAL A 60 0.38 6.90 -4.44
C VAL A 60 0.72 6.12 -3.19
N VAL A 61 0.62 4.79 -3.26
CA VAL A 61 1.02 3.88 -2.18
C VAL A 61 2.31 3.20 -2.58
N ALA A 62 3.39 3.46 -1.84
CA ALA A 62 4.70 2.90 -2.10
C ALA A 62 4.92 1.60 -1.32
N PHE A 63 5.34 0.55 -2.01
CA PHE A 63 5.66 -0.76 -1.42
C PHE A 63 7.16 -1.02 -1.38
N LYS A 64 7.94 0.02 -1.06
CA LYS A 64 9.41 -0.04 -1.00
C LYS A 64 9.89 -0.54 0.36
N SER A 65 10.89 -1.42 0.37
CA SER A 65 11.63 -1.74 1.59
C SER A 65 12.59 -0.59 1.94
N LYS A 66 12.52 -0.03 3.15
CA LYS A 66 13.58 0.86 3.65
C LYS A 66 14.87 0.04 3.72
N ARG A 67 15.85 0.33 2.87
CA ARG A 67 17.11 -0.41 2.90
C ARG A 67 17.94 -0.07 4.13
N HIS A 68 18.33 -1.12 4.86
CA HIS A 68 19.64 -1.17 5.50
C HIS A 68 20.70 -1.42 4.42
N LYS A 69 21.58 -0.43 4.23
CA LYS A 69 22.80 -0.44 3.40
C LYS A 69 22.65 -0.45 1.85
N LYS A 70 23.60 0.29 1.26
CA LYS A 70 23.76 0.75 -0.13
C LYS A 70 23.23 -0.20 -1.23
N GLY A 71 22.35 0.33 -2.10
CA GLY A 71 22.26 -0.05 -3.53
C GLY A 71 21.12 -0.98 -3.99
N LEU A 72 19.93 -0.42 -4.29
CA LEU A 72 18.72 -0.95 -5.01
C LEU A 72 17.49 -1.32 -4.18
N ASP A 73 16.51 -0.42 -4.04
CA ASP A 73 15.17 -0.73 -3.48
C ASP A 73 14.73 -2.15 -3.91
N LYS A 74 14.58 -3.07 -2.95
CA LYS A 74 14.12 -4.43 -3.27
C LYS A 74 12.60 -4.42 -3.25
N GLU A 75 12.02 -4.96 -4.31
CA GLU A 75 10.61 -5.31 -4.39
C GLU A 75 10.17 -6.06 -3.12
N THR A 76 9.10 -5.59 -2.47
CA THR A 76 8.60 -6.25 -1.28
C THR A 76 7.73 -7.45 -1.66
N LYS A 77 7.67 -8.46 -0.77
CA LYS A 77 6.72 -9.57 -0.94
C LYS A 77 5.27 -9.09 -1.03
N LEU A 78 4.93 -7.97 -0.37
CA LEU A 78 3.62 -7.33 -0.49
C LEU A 78 3.36 -6.85 -1.91
N PHE A 79 4.33 -6.17 -2.53
CA PHE A 79 4.19 -5.71 -3.91
C PHE A 79 4.04 -6.90 -4.87
N LYS A 80 4.84 -7.96 -4.72
CA LYS A 80 4.70 -9.19 -5.54
C LYS A 80 3.31 -9.80 -5.45
N VAL A 81 2.75 -9.90 -4.24
CA VAL A 81 1.37 -10.37 -4.03
C VAL A 81 0.38 -9.46 -4.73
N LEU A 82 0.55 -8.14 -4.63
CA LEU A 82 -0.31 -7.16 -5.27
C LEU A 82 -0.24 -7.25 -6.80
N VAL A 83 0.96 -7.34 -7.39
CA VAL A 83 1.17 -7.51 -8.84
C VAL A 83 0.40 -8.72 -9.34
N LEU A 84 0.59 -9.89 -8.72
CA LEU A 84 -0.14 -11.09 -9.10
C LEU A 84 -1.65 -10.90 -8.99
N LEU A 85 -2.15 -10.39 -7.86
CA LEU A 85 -3.58 -10.21 -7.65
C LEU A 85 -4.19 -9.13 -8.54
N PHE A 86 -3.39 -8.24 -9.13
CA PHE A 86 -3.84 -7.24 -10.07
C PHE A 86 -4.34 -7.86 -11.38
N ASP A 87 -3.77 -9.01 -11.79
CA ASP A 87 -4.24 -9.78 -12.94
C ASP A 87 -5.57 -10.49 -12.67
N PHE A 88 -5.84 -10.80 -11.40
CA PHE A 88 -7.08 -11.41 -10.89
C PHE A 88 -7.97 -10.36 -10.21
N ARG A 89 -8.03 -9.14 -10.75
CA ARG A 89 -8.81 -8.05 -10.15
C ARG A 89 -10.23 -7.97 -10.70
N LEU A 90 -11.17 -7.62 -9.82
CA LEU A 90 -12.55 -7.34 -10.13
C LEU A 90 -12.86 -5.87 -9.87
N GLU A 91 -13.28 -5.15 -10.92
CA GLU A 91 -13.68 -3.74 -10.81
C GLU A 91 -15.21 -3.63 -10.72
N LYS A 92 -15.69 -2.93 -9.67
CA LYS A 92 -17.12 -2.73 -9.40
C LYS A 92 -17.45 -1.24 -9.35
N LYS A 93 -18.59 -0.82 -9.89
CA LYS A 93 -19.17 0.51 -9.67
C LYS A 93 -20.58 0.35 -9.12
N GLY A 94 -20.75 0.66 -7.84
CA GLY A 94 -21.93 0.20 -7.09
C GLY A 94 -21.98 -1.33 -7.05
N GLU A 95 -23.11 -1.91 -7.43
CA GLU A 95 -23.29 -3.36 -7.56
C GLU A 95 -22.90 -3.90 -8.95
N LYS A 96 -22.71 -3.01 -9.92
CA LYS A 96 -22.39 -3.40 -11.29
C LYS A 96 -20.91 -3.76 -11.45
N ILE A 97 -20.65 -4.92 -12.04
CA ILE A 97 -19.30 -5.32 -12.47
C ILE A 97 -18.98 -4.58 -13.77
N LEU A 98 -17.87 -3.84 -13.79
CA LEU A 98 -17.39 -3.12 -14.95
C LEU A 98 -16.58 -4.07 -15.84
N HIS A 99 -17.29 -4.82 -16.71
CA HIS A 99 -16.77 -5.69 -17.78
C HIS A 99 -15.40 -6.38 -17.57
N SER A 100 -15.44 -7.68 -17.24
CA SER A 100 -14.32 -8.63 -17.21
C SER A 100 -13.84 -9.07 -18.60
N LYS A 101 -13.79 -8.18 -19.60
CA LYS A 101 -13.54 -8.61 -20.98
C LYS A 101 -12.10 -9.07 -21.26
N ASN A 102 -11.13 -8.71 -20.40
CA ASN A 102 -9.71 -9.06 -20.55
C ASN A 102 -8.99 -9.35 -19.21
N LEU A 103 -9.73 -9.58 -18.14
CA LEU A 103 -9.18 -9.87 -16.82
C LEU A 103 -9.73 -11.22 -16.39
N ASN A 104 -8.87 -12.16 -16.01
CA ASN A 104 -9.30 -13.42 -15.42
C ASN A 104 -10.18 -13.09 -14.21
N PRO A 105 -11.52 -13.25 -14.28
CA PRO A 105 -12.39 -12.94 -13.15
C PRO A 105 -12.20 -13.97 -12.02
N ASP A 106 -11.43 -15.02 -12.32
CA ASP A 106 -11.19 -16.13 -11.44
C ASP A 106 -10.25 -15.74 -10.31
N TYR A 107 -10.42 -16.45 -9.22
CA TYR A 107 -9.53 -16.30 -8.08
C TYR A 107 -8.19 -16.96 -8.40
N THR A 108 -7.15 -16.59 -7.66
CA THR A 108 -5.87 -17.31 -7.65
C THR A 108 -5.66 -17.97 -6.29
N SER A 109 -5.15 -19.20 -6.28
CA SER A 109 -4.96 -19.94 -5.04
C SER A 109 -3.85 -19.34 -4.15
N LEU A 110 -3.98 -19.47 -2.84
CA LEU A 110 -2.94 -19.11 -1.87
C LEU A 110 -1.62 -19.84 -2.15
N LYS A 111 -1.68 -21.07 -2.67
CA LYS A 111 -0.50 -21.81 -3.13
C LYS A 111 0.21 -21.08 -4.27
N ASN A 112 -0.53 -20.62 -5.27
CA ASN A 112 0.03 -19.86 -6.39
C ASN A 112 0.60 -18.51 -5.93
N ILE A 113 -0.11 -17.81 -5.03
CA ILE A 113 0.35 -16.56 -4.43
C ILE A 113 1.65 -16.79 -3.65
N ALA A 114 1.73 -17.87 -2.85
CA ALA A 114 2.93 -18.17 -2.09
C ALA A 114 4.14 -18.42 -2.99
N GLY A 115 3.98 -19.23 -4.04
CA GLY A 115 5.02 -19.53 -5.02
C GLY A 115 5.54 -18.28 -5.73
N ASN A 116 4.64 -17.47 -6.31
CA ASN A 116 5.03 -16.28 -7.08
C ASN A 116 5.58 -15.14 -6.21
N SER A 117 5.09 -14.98 -4.98
CA SER A 117 5.58 -13.95 -4.07
C SER A 117 6.88 -14.31 -3.35
N GLY A 118 7.33 -15.57 -3.42
CA GLY A 118 8.44 -16.09 -2.61
C GLY A 118 8.09 -16.16 -1.11
N SER A 119 6.81 -16.39 -0.79
CA SER A 119 6.39 -16.67 0.57
C SER A 119 6.66 -18.15 0.90
N PRO A 120 7.27 -18.47 2.06
CA PRO A 120 7.67 -19.84 2.37
C PRO A 120 6.48 -20.78 2.57
N THR A 121 5.32 -20.26 2.95
CA THR A 121 4.10 -21.03 3.16
C THR A 121 2.86 -20.25 2.71
N GLN A 122 1.72 -20.94 2.59
CA GLN A 122 0.43 -20.31 2.28
C GLN A 122 -0.02 -19.36 3.41
N GLU A 123 0.28 -19.68 4.67
CA GLU A 123 0.00 -18.84 5.83
C GLU A 123 0.84 -17.55 5.81
N ALA A 124 2.09 -17.63 5.34
CA ALA A 124 2.92 -16.45 5.14
C ALA A 124 2.35 -15.55 4.02
N ALA A 125 1.89 -16.14 2.91
CA ALA A 125 1.19 -15.41 1.86
C ALA A 125 -0.11 -14.75 2.40
N TYR A 126 -0.88 -15.48 3.20
CA TYR A 126 -2.10 -14.97 3.81
C TYR A 126 -1.83 -13.80 4.78
N ARG A 127 -0.75 -13.87 5.56
CA ARG A 127 -0.32 -12.74 6.41
C ARG A 127 0.05 -11.50 5.57
N ASN A 128 0.67 -11.69 4.40
CA ASN A 128 0.95 -10.59 3.47
C ASN A 128 -0.35 -10.00 2.89
N ILE A 129 -1.34 -10.82 2.57
CA ILE A 129 -2.67 -10.37 2.13
C ILE A 129 -3.36 -9.52 3.23
N LYS A 130 -3.37 -9.99 4.48
CA LYS A 130 -3.91 -9.20 5.61
C LYS A 130 -3.24 -7.85 5.75
N ARG A 131 -1.91 -7.81 5.60
CA ARG A 131 -1.14 -6.56 5.62
C ARG A 131 -1.53 -5.65 4.46
N LEU A 132 -1.69 -6.17 3.24
CA LEU A 132 -2.13 -5.40 2.08
C LEU A 132 -3.51 -4.76 2.31
N ASN A 133 -4.48 -5.49 2.86
CA ASN A 133 -5.78 -4.92 3.20
C ASN A 133 -5.65 -3.77 4.22
N GLY A 134 -4.80 -3.94 5.24
CA GLY A 134 -4.46 -2.86 6.18
C GLY A 134 -3.86 -1.63 5.46
N TYR A 135 -2.95 -1.83 4.51
CA TYR A 135 -2.40 -0.73 3.71
C TYR A 135 -3.48 0.00 2.90
N PHE A 136 -4.43 -0.72 2.29
CA PHE A 136 -5.49 -0.06 1.54
C PHE A 136 -6.39 0.78 2.45
N GLU A 137 -6.76 0.23 3.60
CA GLU A 137 -7.59 0.91 4.59
C GLU A 137 -6.88 2.15 5.17
N GLU A 138 -5.60 2.03 5.56
CA GLU A 138 -4.79 3.14 6.04
C GLU A 138 -4.62 4.24 4.99
N ASN A 139 -4.65 3.87 3.70
CA ASN A 139 -4.57 4.81 2.59
C ASN A 139 -5.96 5.21 2.06
N GLY A 140 -7.05 4.99 2.79
CA GLY A 140 -8.40 5.40 2.40
C GLY A 140 -8.84 4.87 1.03
N LEU A 141 -8.30 3.73 0.62
CA LEU A 141 -8.59 3.13 -0.68
C LEU A 141 -9.77 2.18 -0.56
N SER A 142 -10.73 2.31 -1.48
CA SER A 142 -11.81 1.33 -1.64
C SER A 142 -11.34 0.12 -2.44
N ILE A 143 -10.23 -0.48 -2.00
CA ILE A 143 -9.58 -1.68 -2.56
C ILE A 143 -9.46 -2.71 -1.44
N TRP A 144 -9.79 -3.96 -1.71
CA TRP A 144 -9.60 -5.06 -0.76
C TRP A 144 -9.37 -6.37 -1.49
N ILE A 145 -8.79 -7.34 -0.78
CA ILE A 145 -8.60 -8.70 -1.28
C ILE A 145 -9.70 -9.58 -0.69
N GLU A 146 -10.54 -10.15 -1.55
CA GLU A 146 -11.55 -11.14 -1.18
C GLU A 146 -10.92 -12.54 -1.16
N LYS A 147 -11.36 -13.37 -0.22
CA LYS A 147 -10.95 -14.78 -0.11
C LYS A 147 -12.18 -15.67 -0.15
N HIS A 148 -12.13 -16.72 -0.97
CA HIS A 148 -13.14 -17.76 -1.03
C HIS A 148 -12.44 -19.12 -0.90
N GLY A 149 -12.57 -19.77 0.24
CA GLY A 149 -11.77 -20.96 0.54
C GLY A 149 -10.27 -20.63 0.52
N ASN A 150 -9.52 -21.29 -0.35
CA ASN A 150 -8.07 -21.05 -0.55
C ASN A 150 -7.75 -20.09 -1.69
N ASP A 151 -8.77 -19.56 -2.36
CA ASP A 151 -8.57 -18.70 -3.51
C ASP A 151 -8.83 -17.24 -3.16
N CYS A 152 -8.09 -16.33 -3.80
CA CYS A 152 -8.06 -14.91 -3.51
C CYS A 152 -8.17 -14.09 -4.80
N ARG A 153 -8.79 -12.91 -4.71
CA ARG A 153 -8.86 -11.94 -5.82
C ARG A 153 -8.79 -10.51 -5.30
N LEU A 154 -8.31 -9.59 -6.11
CA LEU A 154 -8.35 -8.16 -5.78
C LEU A 154 -9.71 -7.58 -6.16
N VAL A 155 -10.29 -6.72 -5.34
CA VAL A 155 -11.50 -5.99 -5.67
C VAL A 155 -11.23 -4.50 -5.57
N VAL A 156 -11.63 -3.77 -6.61
CA VAL A 156 -11.50 -2.32 -6.71
C VAL A 156 -12.90 -1.73 -6.88
N LYS A 157 -13.39 -1.01 -5.88
CA LYS A 157 -14.65 -0.28 -5.98
C LYS A 157 -14.39 1.11 -6.56
N LYS A 158 -14.87 1.30 -7.79
CA LYS A 158 -14.83 2.55 -8.53
C LYS A 158 -16.04 3.44 -8.23
N SER A 159 -15.83 4.74 -8.38
CA SER A 159 -16.86 5.79 -8.28
C SER A 159 -17.53 6.09 -9.61
#